data_AF-A0A2N6A6W9-F1
#
_entry.id   AF-A0A2N6A6W9-F1
#
_cell.length_a   1.000
_cell.length_b   1.000
_cell.length_c   1.000
_cell.angle_alpha   90.00
_cell.angle_beta   90.00
_cell.angle_gamma   90.00
#
_symmetry.space_group_name_H-M   'P 1'
#
loop_
_entity.id
_entity.type
_entity.pdbx_description
1 polymer ?
#
loop_
_entity_poly.entity_id
_entity_poly.type
_entity_poly.pdbx_seq_one_letter_code
_entity_poly.pdbx_strand_id
1 'polypeptide(L)'
;MQDFEKLGAFYLGRLKTDNAEEKPLLLYDAKDLTTHAMCVGMTGSGKTGLCVGLLEEAAIDGIPALIIDPKGDIGNLLLTFPQLRAQDFEPWVDEGEATRKGMSVPDFAASTADTWKKGIAGWGQGPERIKRLRAAADFAIYTPGSTAGLPISLLRSFSAPPEGQRKDLDGMRERIMSTVSGLLALLGVDADPIQSREHILLSNIFNHAWSEGRDMEIADVIRAILAPPFTQLGVFDLETFYPEKDRRALAMQLNNVLASPSFASWMEGEPLDIGKLLYQADGKPRVSILSIAHL
;
A
#
# COMPACT_ATOMS: atom_id res chain seq x y z
N MET A 1 10.09 15.11 -31.82
CA MET A 1 9.69 14.67 -30.47
C MET A 1 10.56 13.46 -30.18
N GLN A 2 11.35 13.46 -29.09
CA GLN A 2 12.12 12.27 -28.74
C GLN A 2 11.14 11.13 -28.43
N ASP A 3 11.38 9.95 -28.97
CA ASP A 3 10.48 8.80 -28.81
C ASP A 3 10.82 8.07 -27.51
N PHE A 4 10.19 8.51 -26.42
CA PHE A 4 10.36 7.94 -25.08
C PHE A 4 9.51 6.68 -24.87
N GLU A 5 8.46 6.52 -25.65
CA GLU A 5 7.29 5.73 -25.28
C GLU A 5 7.34 4.40 -26.02
N LYS A 6 8.10 3.46 -25.45
CA LYS A 6 8.24 2.11 -25.95
C LYS A 6 7.70 1.15 -24.89
N LEU A 7 6.66 0.40 -25.25
CA LEU A 7 6.03 -0.56 -24.34
C LEU A 7 7.09 -1.51 -23.75
N GLY A 8 7.14 -1.60 -22.42
CA GLY A 8 8.10 -2.42 -21.69
C GLY A 8 9.50 -1.83 -21.57
N ALA A 9 9.70 -0.56 -21.95
CA ALA A 9 10.97 0.15 -21.85
C ALA A 9 10.78 1.48 -21.12
N PHE A 10 11.13 1.50 -19.83
CA PHE A 10 10.93 2.64 -18.93
C PHE A 10 11.95 3.74 -19.19
N TYR A 11 11.49 4.97 -19.37
CA TYR A 11 12.37 6.12 -19.52
C TYR A 11 12.88 6.61 -18.16
N LEU A 12 14.15 6.31 -17.83
CA LEU A 12 14.78 6.69 -16.56
C LEU A 12 15.75 7.88 -16.68
N GLY A 13 15.64 8.65 -17.76
CA GLY A 13 16.45 9.84 -18.01
C GLY A 13 17.46 9.66 -19.14
N ARG A 14 18.67 10.21 -18.99
CA ARG A 14 19.70 10.23 -20.04
C ARG A 14 21.00 9.64 -19.52
N LEU A 15 21.73 8.90 -20.35
CA LEU A 15 23.08 8.47 -19.99
C LEU A 15 24.01 9.69 -20.00
N LYS A 16 24.96 9.69 -19.05
CA LYS A 16 26.04 10.66 -19.04
C LYS A 16 27.09 10.26 -20.07
N THR A 17 27.41 11.18 -20.97
CA THR A 17 28.42 11.04 -22.02
C THR A 17 29.53 12.07 -21.81
N ASP A 18 30.71 11.83 -22.40
CA ASP A 18 31.82 12.80 -22.39
C ASP A 18 31.53 14.03 -23.26
N ASN A 19 30.66 13.87 -24.26
CA ASN A 19 30.14 14.95 -25.08
C ASN A 19 28.79 15.45 -24.53
N ALA A 20 28.75 16.69 -24.03
CA ALA A 20 27.56 17.29 -23.43
C ALA A 20 26.39 17.52 -24.42
N GLU A 21 26.65 17.49 -25.72
CA GLU A 21 25.60 17.55 -26.75
C GLU A 21 24.90 16.19 -26.95
N GLU A 22 25.60 15.09 -26.66
CA GLU A 22 25.02 13.75 -26.66
C GLU A 22 24.13 13.56 -25.44
N LYS A 23 22.86 13.26 -25.68
CA LYS A 23 21.86 13.05 -24.64
C LYS A 23 21.10 11.74 -24.89
N PRO A 24 21.81 10.60 -24.98
CA PRO A 24 21.17 9.31 -25.23
C PRO A 24 20.18 9.00 -24.11
N LEU A 25 18.99 8.51 -24.48
CA LEU A 25 17.95 8.13 -23.52
C LEU A 25 18.38 6.86 -22.79
N LEU A 26 18.15 6.81 -21.49
CA LEU A 26 18.18 5.59 -20.69
C LEU A 26 16.79 4.97 -20.73
N LEU A 27 16.61 3.98 -21.60
CA LEU A 27 15.40 3.16 -21.70
C LEU A 27 15.69 1.81 -21.04
N TYR A 28 15.15 1.60 -19.85
CA TYR A 28 15.37 0.42 -19.03
C TYR A 28 14.36 -0.68 -19.38
N ASP A 29 14.81 -1.93 -19.59
CA ASP A 29 13.91 -3.05 -19.89
C ASP A 29 13.11 -3.41 -18.63
N ALA A 30 11.79 -3.18 -18.67
CA ALA A 30 10.92 -3.40 -17.52
C ALA A 30 10.89 -4.88 -17.08
N LYS A 31 11.25 -5.83 -17.95
CA LYS A 31 11.31 -7.26 -17.60
C LYS A 31 12.37 -7.56 -16.55
N ASP A 32 13.43 -6.75 -16.47
CA ASP A 32 14.46 -6.91 -15.45
C ASP A 32 13.88 -6.70 -14.04
N LEU A 33 12.82 -5.89 -13.89
CA LEU A 33 12.13 -5.66 -12.60
C LEU A 33 11.37 -6.88 -12.08
N THR A 34 11.17 -7.92 -12.91
CA THR A 34 10.55 -9.19 -12.47
C THR A 34 11.47 -10.03 -11.59
N THR A 35 12.75 -9.64 -11.45
CA THR A 35 13.76 -10.36 -10.68
C THR A 35 14.14 -9.68 -9.35
N HIS A 36 13.32 -8.74 -8.88
CA HIS A 36 13.54 -7.85 -7.74
C HIS A 36 14.55 -6.74 -8.03
N ALA A 37 14.38 -5.60 -7.35
CA ALA A 37 15.27 -4.45 -7.46
C ALA A 37 15.56 -3.86 -6.08
N MET A 38 16.75 -3.28 -5.93
CA MET A 38 17.16 -2.57 -4.71
C MET A 38 17.72 -1.20 -5.07
N CYS A 39 17.13 -0.13 -4.53
CA CYS A 39 17.62 1.23 -4.68
C CYS A 39 18.38 1.67 -3.42
N VAL A 40 19.69 1.90 -3.54
CA VAL A 40 20.57 2.28 -2.42
C VAL A 40 21.19 3.65 -2.66
N GLY A 41 21.30 4.47 -1.61
CA GLY A 41 21.89 5.79 -1.69
C GLY A 41 21.67 6.61 -0.41
N MET A 42 22.48 7.66 -0.21
CA MET A 42 22.36 8.56 0.95
C MET A 42 21.12 9.47 0.84
N THR A 43 20.73 10.13 1.93
CA THR A 43 19.67 11.17 1.87
C THR A 43 20.05 12.25 0.85
N GLY A 44 19.09 12.68 0.04
CA GLY A 44 19.33 13.66 -1.03
C GLY A 44 19.97 13.08 -2.31
N SER A 45 20.29 11.78 -2.38
CA SER A 45 20.89 11.17 -3.58
C SER A 45 19.90 10.89 -4.72
N GLY A 46 18.62 11.25 -4.56
CA GLY A 46 17.59 11.05 -5.59
C GLY A 46 16.83 9.71 -5.55
N LYS A 47 16.95 8.91 -4.48
CA LYS A 47 16.23 7.61 -4.36
C LYS A 47 14.72 7.73 -4.58
N THR A 48 14.06 8.63 -3.84
CA THR A 48 12.61 8.88 -3.97
C THR A 48 12.26 9.32 -5.39
N GLY A 49 13.08 10.19 -6.00
CA GLY A 49 12.89 10.62 -7.38
C GLY A 49 12.98 9.49 -8.39
N LEU A 50 13.92 8.55 -8.22
CA LEU A 50 14.01 7.35 -9.05
C LEU A 50 12.78 6.44 -8.87
N CYS A 51 12.32 6.23 -7.63
CA CYS A 51 11.11 5.44 -7.36
C CYS A 51 9.87 6.09 -7.99
N VAL A 52 9.73 7.41 -7.88
CA VAL A 52 8.64 8.17 -8.53
C VAL A 52 8.70 7.97 -10.04
N GLY A 53 9.86 8.16 -10.66
CA GLY A 53 10.03 7.93 -12.10
C GLY A 53 9.64 6.50 -12.51
N LEU A 54 10.11 5.47 -11.79
CA LEU A 54 9.73 4.08 -12.05
C LEU A 54 8.22 3.85 -11.96
N LEU A 55 7.56 4.43 -10.95
CA LEU A 55 6.11 4.32 -10.78
C LEU A 55 5.34 5.05 -11.89
N GLU A 56 5.83 6.20 -12.35
CA GLU A 56 5.25 6.94 -13.47
C GLU A 56 5.34 6.14 -14.77
N GLU A 57 6.51 5.57 -15.07
CA GLU A 57 6.71 4.73 -16.28
C GLU A 57 5.85 3.46 -16.22
N ALA A 58 5.81 2.78 -15.07
CA ALA A 58 4.95 1.61 -14.87
C ALA A 58 3.47 1.96 -15.08
N ALA A 59 3.00 3.08 -14.52
CA ALA A 59 1.63 3.54 -14.68
C ALA A 59 1.29 3.86 -16.14
N ILE A 60 2.20 4.50 -16.88
CA ILE A 60 2.03 4.80 -18.32
C ILE A 60 1.88 3.51 -19.13
N ASP A 61 2.63 2.46 -18.80
CA ASP A 61 2.53 1.13 -19.41
C ASP A 61 1.33 0.30 -18.90
N GLY A 62 0.50 0.87 -18.03
CA GLY A 62 -0.71 0.23 -17.50
C GLY A 62 -0.43 -0.83 -16.43
N ILE A 63 0.75 -0.79 -15.81
CA ILE A 63 1.14 -1.70 -14.73
C ILE A 63 0.68 -1.08 -13.40
N PRO A 64 -0.16 -1.77 -12.60
CA PRO A 64 -0.57 -1.27 -11.30
C PRO A 64 0.56 -1.36 -10.28
N ALA A 65 0.47 -0.58 -9.20
CA ALA A 65 1.46 -0.59 -8.14
C ALA A 65 0.81 -0.51 -6.76
N LEU A 66 1.34 -1.29 -5.82
CA LEU A 66 1.06 -1.18 -4.39
C LEU A 66 2.32 -0.70 -3.69
N ILE A 67 2.25 0.48 -3.07
CA ILE A 67 3.38 1.15 -2.44
C ILE A 67 3.14 1.18 -0.94
N ILE A 68 4.12 0.74 -0.15
CA ILE A 68 4.15 0.96 1.29
C ILE A 68 5.02 2.19 1.55
N ASP A 69 4.41 3.26 2.06
CA ASP A 69 5.08 4.54 2.26
C ASP A 69 5.22 4.88 3.75
N PRO A 70 6.32 4.45 4.40
CA PRO A 70 6.61 4.76 5.80
C PRO A 70 7.15 6.18 6.01
N LYS A 71 7.52 6.90 4.95
CA LYS A 71 8.07 8.26 5.05
C LYS A 71 7.06 9.34 4.69
N GLY A 72 5.99 8.98 3.98
CA GLY A 72 4.96 9.90 3.50
C GLY A 72 5.41 10.73 2.30
N ASP A 73 6.54 10.41 1.66
CA ASP A 73 7.10 11.21 0.56
C ASP A 73 6.64 10.74 -0.83
N ILE A 74 6.09 9.52 -0.96
CA ILE A 74 5.59 9.00 -2.23
C ILE A 74 4.21 9.59 -2.58
N GLY A 75 3.46 10.08 -1.58
CA GLY A 75 2.21 10.81 -1.80
C GLY A 75 2.35 11.99 -2.78
N ASN A 76 3.55 12.56 -2.90
CA ASN A 76 3.87 13.61 -3.87
C ASN A 76 3.64 13.20 -5.34
N LEU A 77 3.55 11.91 -5.65
CA LEU A 77 3.18 11.40 -6.99
C LEU A 77 1.81 11.92 -7.46
N LEU A 78 0.92 12.29 -6.52
CA LEU A 78 -0.38 12.87 -6.85
C LEU A 78 -0.32 14.36 -7.19
N LEU A 79 0.81 15.04 -6.95
CA LEU A 79 1.05 16.44 -7.32
C LEU A 79 1.40 16.55 -8.82
N THR A 80 0.52 16.03 -9.66
CA THR A 80 0.67 15.97 -11.11
C THR A 80 -0.41 16.83 -11.76
N PHE A 81 -0.02 18.00 -12.28
CA PHE A 81 -0.94 19.01 -12.81
C PHE A 81 -0.86 19.09 -14.35
N PRO A 82 -1.80 18.46 -15.10
CA PRO A 82 -1.70 18.37 -16.56
C PRO A 82 -1.70 19.72 -17.28
N GLN A 83 -2.29 20.76 -16.67
CA GLN A 83 -2.35 22.10 -17.27
C GLN A 83 -1.20 23.01 -16.82
N LEU A 84 -0.44 22.61 -15.79
CA LEU A 84 0.66 23.38 -15.20
C LEU A 84 0.28 24.85 -14.91
N ARG A 85 -0.93 25.10 -14.39
CA ARG A 85 -1.39 26.46 -14.10
C ARG A 85 -0.99 26.84 -12.68
N ALA A 86 -0.71 28.11 -12.43
CA ALA A 86 -0.39 28.63 -11.09
C ALA A 86 -1.40 28.19 -10.02
N GLN A 87 -2.71 28.23 -10.35
CA GLN A 87 -3.79 27.88 -9.43
C GLN A 87 -3.76 26.39 -9.03
N ASP A 88 -3.17 25.52 -9.84
CA ASP A 88 -3.03 24.10 -9.50
C ASP A 88 -1.97 23.89 -8.41
N PHE A 89 -0.98 24.79 -8.31
CA PHE A 89 0.10 24.75 -7.31
C PHE A 89 -0.24 25.53 -6.03
N GLU A 90 -1.09 26.54 -6.12
CA GLU A 90 -1.41 27.48 -5.03
C GLU A 90 -1.80 26.81 -3.70
N PRO A 91 -2.61 25.72 -3.66
CA PRO A 91 -2.95 25.05 -2.40
C PRO A 91 -1.78 24.30 -1.75
N TRP A 92 -0.69 24.08 -2.47
CA TRP A 92 0.40 23.19 -2.10
C TRP A 92 1.71 23.92 -1.82
N VAL A 93 1.81 25.20 -2.16
CA VAL A 93 3.01 25.98 -1.87
C VAL A 93 3.03 26.43 -0.41
N ASP A 94 4.23 26.46 0.19
CA ASP A 94 4.43 26.88 1.57
C ASP A 94 4.38 28.41 1.70
N GLU A 95 3.43 28.93 2.48
CA GLU A 95 3.25 30.37 2.70
C GLU A 95 4.47 31.03 3.38
N GLY A 96 5.15 30.29 4.26
CA GLY A 96 6.36 30.76 4.94
C GLY A 96 7.55 30.87 3.99
N GLU A 97 7.67 29.98 3.00
CA GLU A 97 8.65 30.07 1.92
C GLU A 97 8.35 31.23 0.99
N ALA A 98 7.08 31.43 0.59
CA ALA A 98 6.67 32.58 -0.20
C ALA A 98 7.07 33.90 0.49
N THR A 99 6.76 34.01 1.79
CA THR A 99 7.11 35.17 2.62
C THR A 99 8.62 35.40 2.70
N ARG A 100 9.42 34.35 2.94
CA ARG A 100 10.90 34.44 2.98
C ARG A 100 11.51 34.90 1.64
N LYS A 101 10.85 34.60 0.53
CA LYS A 101 11.23 35.04 -0.82
C LYS A 101 10.67 36.42 -1.18
N GLY A 102 9.91 37.06 -0.29
CA GLY A 102 9.28 38.35 -0.54
C GLY A 102 8.15 38.30 -1.57
N MET A 103 7.51 37.14 -1.72
CA MET A 103 6.46 36.89 -2.71
C MET A 103 5.11 36.65 -2.03
N SER A 104 4.02 37.00 -2.71
CA SER A 104 2.68 36.54 -2.32
C SER A 104 2.52 35.04 -2.64
N VAL A 105 1.58 34.36 -1.99
CA VAL A 105 1.27 32.94 -2.28
C VAL A 105 0.91 32.72 -3.76
N PRO A 106 0.04 33.54 -4.40
CA PRO A 106 -0.24 33.42 -5.83
C PRO A 106 1.00 33.63 -6.72
N ASP A 107 1.85 34.61 -6.41
CA ASP A 107 3.08 34.87 -7.18
C ASP A 107 4.07 33.71 -7.05
N PHE A 108 4.18 33.14 -5.85
CA PHE A 108 5.06 32.00 -5.59
C PHE A 108 4.56 30.73 -6.29
N ALA A 109 3.25 30.50 -6.30
CA ALA A 109 2.62 29.43 -7.07
C ALA A 109 2.88 29.58 -8.58
N ALA A 110 2.76 30.80 -9.13
CA ALA A 110 3.07 31.08 -10.53
C ALA A 110 4.54 30.81 -10.88
N SER A 111 5.47 31.26 -10.02
CA SER A 111 6.90 30.97 -10.19
C SER A 111 7.22 29.48 -10.09
N THR A 112 6.51 28.75 -9.23
CA THR A 112 6.65 27.29 -9.09
C THR A 112 6.16 26.57 -10.35
N ALA A 113 5.00 26.95 -10.88
CA ALA A 113 4.45 26.42 -12.13
C ALA A 113 5.42 26.64 -13.31
N ASP A 114 6.00 27.84 -13.42
CA ASP A 114 7.00 28.15 -14.45
C ASP A 114 8.28 27.32 -14.31
N THR A 115 8.72 27.06 -13.07
CA THR A 115 9.89 26.21 -12.79
C THR A 115 9.63 24.78 -13.26
N TRP A 116 8.46 24.22 -12.94
CA TRP A 116 8.05 22.89 -13.39
C TRP A 116 7.96 22.81 -14.91
N LYS A 117 7.30 23.78 -15.55
CA LYS A 117 7.15 23.84 -17.00
C LYS A 117 8.51 23.86 -17.72
N LYS A 118 9.46 24.68 -17.24
CA LYS A 118 10.82 24.74 -17.79
C LYS A 118 11.60 23.44 -17.55
N GLY A 119 11.50 22.88 -16.34
CA GLY A 119 12.16 21.62 -15.98
C GLY A 119 11.71 20.45 -16.85
N ILE A 120 10.40 20.25 -16.94
CA ILE A 120 9.78 19.20 -17.77
C ILE A 120 10.18 19.36 -19.24
N ALA A 121 10.09 20.58 -19.78
CA ALA A 121 10.50 20.87 -21.17
C ALA A 121 12.00 20.62 -21.41
N GLY A 122 12.87 20.91 -20.43
CA GLY A 122 14.31 20.63 -20.51
C GLY A 122 14.65 19.14 -20.66
N TRP A 123 13.77 18.26 -20.21
CA TRP A 123 13.86 16.81 -20.39
C TRP A 123 13.13 16.30 -21.64
N GLY A 124 12.64 17.21 -22.51
CA GLY A 124 11.93 16.87 -23.73
C GLY A 124 10.50 16.37 -23.49
N GLN A 125 10.00 16.50 -22.26
CA GLN A 125 8.64 16.13 -21.87
C GLN A 125 7.71 17.35 -21.92
N GLY A 126 6.41 17.12 -21.72
CA GLY A 126 5.43 18.19 -21.72
C GLY A 126 4.16 17.84 -20.96
N PRO A 127 3.22 18.81 -20.84
CA PRO A 127 1.96 18.63 -20.13
C PRO A 127 1.12 17.44 -20.65
N GLU A 128 1.21 17.14 -21.94
CA GLU A 128 0.54 15.98 -22.54
C GLU A 128 1.00 14.64 -21.94
N ARG A 129 2.24 14.54 -21.46
CA ARG A 129 2.74 13.32 -20.80
C ARG A 129 2.17 13.17 -19.38
N ILE A 130 2.03 14.27 -18.64
CA ILE A 130 1.31 14.27 -17.36
C ILE A 130 -0.14 13.86 -17.58
N LYS A 131 -0.79 14.39 -18.63
CA LYS A 131 -2.15 14.00 -19.00
C LYS A 131 -2.26 12.51 -19.32
N ARG A 132 -1.28 11.95 -20.06
CA ARG A 132 -1.19 10.52 -20.33
C ARG A 132 -1.06 9.70 -19.04
N LEU A 133 -0.15 10.08 -18.14
CA LEU A 133 0.04 9.43 -16.84
C LEU A 133 -1.29 9.36 -16.05
N ARG A 134 -1.98 10.50 -15.90
CA ARG A 134 -3.27 10.57 -15.20
C ARG A 134 -4.39 9.77 -15.88
N ALA A 135 -4.31 9.62 -17.20
CA ALA A 135 -5.26 8.81 -17.96
C ALA A 135 -4.98 7.31 -17.81
N ALA A 136 -3.71 6.91 -17.76
CA ALA A 136 -3.27 5.52 -17.78
C ALA A 136 -3.61 4.76 -16.48
N ALA A 137 -3.45 5.39 -15.33
CA ALA A 137 -3.74 4.78 -14.03
C ALA A 137 -4.57 5.69 -13.11
N ASP A 138 -5.25 5.07 -12.15
CA ASP A 138 -5.83 5.76 -10.99
C ASP A 138 -4.76 5.92 -9.91
N PHE A 139 -4.79 7.00 -9.15
CA PHE A 139 -3.82 7.27 -8.09
C PHE A 139 -4.56 7.48 -6.78
N ALA A 140 -4.28 6.63 -5.79
CA ALA A 140 -5.02 6.56 -4.54
C ALA A 140 -4.06 6.54 -3.34
N ILE A 141 -4.34 7.36 -2.34
CA ILE A 141 -3.62 7.33 -1.05
C ILE A 141 -4.58 6.73 -0.02
N TYR A 142 -4.20 5.59 0.52
CA TYR A 142 -4.88 4.94 1.64
C TYR A 142 -4.14 5.22 2.93
N THR A 143 -4.88 5.46 4.00
CA THR A 143 -4.36 5.78 5.32
C THR A 143 -4.93 4.81 6.36
N PRO A 144 -4.39 3.59 6.52
CA PRO A 144 -4.86 2.65 7.54
C PRO A 144 -4.88 3.30 8.93
N GLY A 145 -5.99 3.19 9.66
CA GLY A 145 -6.12 3.78 11.00
C GLY A 145 -6.31 5.31 11.03
N SER A 146 -6.47 5.97 9.87
CA SER A 146 -6.69 7.42 9.76
C SER A 146 -7.71 7.75 8.66
N THR A 147 -8.42 8.87 8.80
CA THR A 147 -9.39 9.37 7.81
C THR A 147 -8.82 10.52 6.96
N ALA A 148 -7.51 10.77 7.02
CA ALA A 148 -6.85 11.83 6.26
C ALA A 148 -6.81 11.54 4.74
N GLY A 149 -6.77 10.26 4.35
CA GLY A 149 -6.89 9.80 2.97
C GLY A 149 -8.06 8.82 2.82
N LEU A 150 -7.93 7.87 1.90
CA LEU A 150 -8.92 6.79 1.77
C LEU A 150 -8.79 5.82 2.96
N PRO A 151 -9.86 5.61 3.75
CA PRO A 151 -9.82 4.66 4.85
C PRO A 151 -9.80 3.23 4.28
N ILE A 152 -9.02 2.36 4.92
CA ILE A 152 -8.95 0.93 4.60
C ILE A 152 -9.09 0.14 5.89
N SER A 153 -10.00 -0.84 5.87
CA SER A 153 -10.24 -1.70 7.00
C SER A 153 -9.45 -2.98 6.92
N LEU A 154 -8.62 -3.22 7.95
CA LEU A 154 -7.85 -4.46 8.08
C LEU A 154 -8.63 -5.59 8.76
N LEU A 155 -9.68 -5.25 9.53
CA LEU A 155 -10.31 -6.18 10.48
C LEU A 155 -11.81 -6.40 10.26
N ARG A 156 -12.37 -5.76 9.23
CA ARG A 156 -13.81 -5.85 8.94
C ARG A 156 -14.24 -7.22 8.43
N SER A 157 -13.39 -7.96 7.71
CA SER A 157 -13.75 -9.30 7.21
C SER A 157 -12.53 -10.19 7.02
N PHE A 158 -12.61 -11.40 7.57
CA PHE A 158 -11.69 -12.50 7.31
C PHE A 158 -12.34 -13.47 6.32
N SER A 159 -12.44 -13.04 5.07
CA SER A 159 -13.14 -13.80 4.04
C SER A 159 -12.41 -15.10 3.71
N ALA A 160 -13.15 -16.20 3.63
CA ALA A 160 -12.62 -17.49 3.23
C ALA A 160 -12.09 -17.40 1.78
N PRO A 161 -11.00 -18.13 1.44
CA PRO A 161 -10.51 -18.15 0.08
C PRO A 161 -11.57 -18.72 -0.88
N PRO A 162 -11.55 -18.33 -2.17
CA PRO A 162 -12.38 -18.97 -3.20
C PRO A 162 -12.15 -20.49 -3.25
N GLU A 163 -13.14 -21.25 -3.72
CA GLU A 163 -13.08 -22.73 -3.72
C GLU A 163 -11.83 -23.29 -4.40
N GLY A 164 -11.37 -22.69 -5.50
CA GLY A 164 -10.14 -23.10 -6.18
C GLY A 164 -8.88 -22.97 -5.32
N GLN A 165 -8.80 -21.91 -4.50
CA GLN A 165 -7.67 -21.69 -3.58
C GLN A 165 -7.79 -22.54 -2.31
N ARG A 166 -9.00 -22.89 -1.88
CA ARG A 166 -9.21 -23.79 -0.73
C ARG A 166 -8.70 -25.22 -0.96
N LYS A 167 -8.53 -25.61 -2.24
CA LYS A 167 -7.96 -26.92 -2.62
C LYS A 167 -6.43 -26.93 -2.57
N ASP A 168 -5.79 -25.76 -2.60
CA ASP A 168 -4.37 -25.61 -2.35
C ASP A 168 -4.13 -25.51 -0.84
N LEU A 169 -3.78 -26.64 -0.23
CA LEU A 169 -3.60 -26.73 1.22
C LEU A 169 -2.41 -25.90 1.72
N ASP A 170 -1.35 -25.76 0.91
CA ASP A 170 -0.16 -25.01 1.30
C ASP A 170 -0.44 -23.51 1.23
N GLY A 171 -1.07 -23.03 0.14
CA GLY A 171 -1.53 -21.65 0.04
C GLY A 171 -2.57 -21.28 1.11
N MET A 172 -3.49 -22.20 1.43
CA MET A 172 -4.48 -21.99 2.50
C MET A 172 -3.79 -21.86 3.87
N ARG A 173 -2.82 -22.72 4.18
CA ARG A 173 -2.03 -22.61 5.42
C ARG A 173 -1.27 -21.29 5.50
N GLU A 174 -0.54 -20.91 4.46
CA GLU A 174 0.23 -19.66 4.44
C GLU A 174 -0.67 -18.45 4.69
N ARG A 175 -1.85 -18.41 4.06
CA ARG A 175 -2.83 -17.34 4.27
C ARG A 175 -3.35 -17.29 5.70
N ILE A 176 -3.65 -18.45 6.31
CA ILE A 176 -4.07 -18.54 7.71
C ILE A 176 -2.95 -18.01 8.61
N MET A 177 -1.72 -18.47 8.42
CA MET A 177 -0.58 -18.05 9.24
C MET A 177 -0.36 -16.54 9.18
N SER A 178 -0.36 -15.97 7.98
CA SER A 178 -0.23 -14.52 7.78
C SER A 178 -1.36 -13.73 8.43
N THR A 179 -2.61 -14.19 8.29
CA THR A 179 -3.79 -13.55 8.89
C THR A 179 -3.73 -13.56 10.41
N VAL A 180 -3.39 -14.70 11.01
CA VAL A 180 -3.28 -14.85 12.46
C VAL A 180 -2.12 -14.04 13.01
N SER A 181 -0.96 -14.06 12.36
CA SER A 181 0.19 -13.25 12.77
C SER A 181 -0.11 -11.75 12.68
N GLY A 182 -0.78 -11.30 11.61
CA GLY A 182 -1.23 -9.91 11.49
C GLY A 182 -2.22 -9.51 12.60
N LEU A 183 -3.19 -10.37 12.89
CA LEU A 183 -4.16 -10.14 13.97
C LEU A 183 -3.48 -10.06 15.34
N LEU A 184 -2.59 -11.00 15.67
CA LEU A 184 -1.88 -11.01 16.95
C LEU A 184 -0.91 -9.84 17.09
N ALA A 185 -0.24 -9.43 16.02
CA ALA A 185 0.60 -8.23 16.00
C ALA A 185 -0.20 -6.96 16.30
N LEU A 186 -1.43 -6.84 15.78
CA LEU A 186 -2.33 -5.71 16.11
C LEU A 186 -2.75 -5.69 17.59
N LEU A 187 -2.75 -6.85 18.26
CA LEU A 187 -2.99 -6.96 19.70
C LEU A 187 -1.73 -6.72 20.54
N GLY A 188 -0.58 -6.47 19.90
CA GLY A 188 0.71 -6.37 20.57
C GLY A 188 1.22 -7.72 21.12
N VAL A 189 0.73 -8.83 20.57
CA VAL A 189 1.14 -10.18 20.95
C VAL A 189 2.21 -10.67 19.97
N ASP A 190 3.45 -10.76 20.45
CA ASP A 190 4.55 -11.39 19.70
C ASP A 190 4.43 -12.90 19.82
N ALA A 191 3.74 -13.51 18.85
CA ALA A 191 3.41 -14.92 18.85
C ALA A 191 4.21 -15.69 17.80
N ASP A 192 4.89 -16.74 18.24
CA ASP A 192 5.53 -17.69 17.35
C ASP A 192 4.46 -18.58 16.67
N PRO A 193 4.44 -18.64 15.33
CA PRO A 193 3.56 -19.50 14.52
C PRO A 193 3.41 -20.96 14.97
N ILE A 194 4.44 -21.54 15.58
CA ILE A 194 4.54 -22.96 15.91
C ILE A 194 4.41 -23.20 17.41
N GLN A 195 4.81 -22.25 18.25
CA GLN A 195 4.89 -22.45 19.71
C GLN A 195 3.78 -21.73 20.49
N SER A 196 3.28 -20.61 20.00
CA SER A 196 2.32 -19.79 20.75
C SER A 196 0.91 -20.39 20.69
N ARG A 197 0.31 -20.57 21.88
CA ARG A 197 -1.00 -21.20 22.05
C ARG A 197 -2.13 -20.37 21.41
N GLU A 198 -1.99 -19.05 21.48
CA GLU A 198 -2.87 -18.06 20.84
C GLU A 198 -2.90 -18.28 19.32
N HIS A 199 -1.71 -18.41 18.72
CA HIS A 199 -1.54 -18.58 17.28
C HIS A 199 -2.11 -19.92 16.82
N ILE A 200 -1.75 -21.01 17.52
CA ILE A 200 -2.27 -22.35 17.22
C ILE A 200 -3.79 -22.40 17.33
N LEU A 201 -4.38 -21.81 18.37
CA LEU A 201 -5.83 -21.77 18.54
C LEU A 201 -6.50 -21.05 17.37
N LEU A 202 -6.07 -19.82 17.08
CA LEU A 202 -6.65 -18.99 16.02
C LEU A 202 -6.47 -19.64 14.64
N SER A 203 -5.30 -20.21 14.36
CA SER A 203 -5.02 -20.91 13.12
C SER A 203 -5.97 -22.08 12.89
N ASN A 204 -6.28 -22.85 13.95
CA ASN A 204 -7.26 -23.95 13.85
C ASN A 204 -8.70 -23.45 13.69
N ILE A 205 -9.07 -22.34 14.35
CA ILE A 205 -10.38 -21.69 14.17
C ILE A 205 -10.56 -21.25 12.71
N PHE A 206 -9.60 -20.53 12.14
CA PHE A 206 -9.64 -20.08 10.75
C PHE A 206 -9.61 -21.25 9.77
N ASN A 207 -8.77 -22.25 10.02
CA ASN A 207 -8.72 -23.45 9.20
C ASN A 207 -10.09 -24.15 9.13
N HIS A 208 -10.75 -24.32 10.27
CA HIS A 208 -12.08 -24.93 10.32
C HIS A 208 -13.10 -24.10 9.54
N ALA A 209 -13.24 -22.80 9.84
CA ALA A 209 -14.21 -21.94 9.17
C ALA A 209 -13.96 -21.84 7.65
N TRP A 210 -12.71 -21.60 7.24
CA TRP A 210 -12.37 -21.43 5.82
C TRP A 210 -12.44 -22.73 5.03
N SER A 211 -12.19 -23.89 5.65
CA SER A 211 -12.37 -25.19 4.97
C SER A 211 -13.83 -25.41 4.56
N GLU A 212 -14.77 -24.92 5.37
CA GLU A 212 -16.21 -24.93 5.10
C GLU A 212 -16.64 -23.78 4.18
N GLY A 213 -15.72 -22.91 3.77
CA GLY A 213 -16.01 -21.72 2.97
C GLY A 213 -16.77 -20.64 3.72
N ARG A 214 -16.69 -20.64 5.07
CA ARG A 214 -17.33 -19.64 5.91
C ARG A 214 -16.39 -18.45 6.13
N ASP A 215 -16.87 -17.28 5.76
CA ASP A 215 -16.26 -16.01 6.17
C ASP A 215 -16.38 -15.84 7.69
N MET A 216 -15.43 -15.11 8.26
CA MET A 216 -15.48 -14.73 9.67
C MET A 216 -15.40 -13.22 9.82
N GLU A 217 -16.19 -12.68 10.73
CA GLU A 217 -15.96 -11.36 11.30
C GLU A 217 -15.23 -11.48 12.63
N ILE A 218 -14.67 -10.39 13.11
CA ILE A 218 -13.98 -10.34 14.41
C ILE A 218 -14.86 -10.83 15.57
N ALA A 219 -16.18 -10.58 15.53
CA ALA A 219 -17.13 -11.09 16.50
C ALA A 219 -17.24 -12.63 16.47
N ASP A 220 -17.11 -13.24 15.28
CA ASP A 220 -17.07 -14.69 15.13
C ASP A 220 -15.78 -15.27 15.69
N VAL A 221 -14.65 -14.59 15.48
CA VAL A 221 -13.35 -15.00 16.03
C VAL A 221 -13.41 -15.01 17.56
N ILE A 222 -13.95 -13.94 18.18
CA ILE A 222 -14.13 -13.87 19.64
C ILE A 222 -15.02 -15.01 20.15
N ARG A 223 -16.15 -15.26 19.48
CA ARG A 223 -17.04 -16.38 19.85
C ARG A 223 -16.34 -17.74 19.72
N ALA A 224 -15.59 -17.94 18.65
CA ALA A 224 -14.86 -19.17 18.39
C ALA A 224 -13.67 -19.37 19.35
N ILE A 225 -13.05 -18.32 19.90
CA ILE A 225 -12.05 -18.47 20.98
C ILE A 225 -12.70 -19.04 22.24
N LEU A 226 -13.88 -18.52 22.60
CA LEU A 226 -14.61 -18.92 23.81
C LEU A 226 -15.20 -20.33 23.69
N ALA A 227 -15.78 -20.64 22.53
CA ALA A 227 -16.33 -21.96 22.20
C ALA A 227 -15.77 -22.48 20.86
N PRO A 228 -14.54 -23.02 20.86
CA PRO A 228 -13.94 -23.56 19.64
C PRO A 228 -14.74 -24.74 19.09
N PRO A 229 -14.76 -24.92 17.76
CA PRO A 229 -15.47 -26.02 17.10
C PRO A 229 -14.76 -27.39 17.26
N PHE A 230 -13.76 -27.46 18.15
CA PHE A 230 -12.95 -28.63 18.43
C PHE A 230 -12.60 -28.69 19.92
N THR A 231 -12.36 -29.90 20.41
CA THR A 231 -12.03 -30.15 21.83
C THR A 231 -10.60 -30.62 22.04
N GLN A 232 -9.82 -30.82 20.98
CA GLN A 232 -8.45 -31.33 21.02
C GLN A 232 -7.53 -30.56 20.08
N LEU A 233 -6.27 -30.39 20.48
CA LEU A 233 -5.20 -29.80 19.68
C LEU A 233 -3.96 -30.70 19.77
N GLY A 234 -3.57 -31.27 18.63
CA GLY A 234 -2.56 -32.33 18.61
C GLY A 234 -3.02 -33.53 19.43
N VAL A 235 -2.21 -33.94 20.41
CA VAL A 235 -2.50 -35.08 21.30
C VAL A 235 -3.15 -34.67 22.63
N PHE A 236 -3.28 -33.37 22.89
CA PHE A 236 -3.79 -32.85 24.15
C PHE A 236 -5.23 -32.36 24.00
N ASP A 237 -6.02 -32.53 25.07
CA ASP A 237 -7.31 -31.86 25.18
C ASP A 237 -7.12 -30.34 25.27
N LEU A 238 -8.06 -29.61 24.68
CA LEU A 238 -7.99 -28.15 24.58
C LEU A 238 -7.86 -27.49 25.95
N GLU A 239 -8.55 -27.99 26.97
CA GLU A 239 -8.48 -27.43 28.32
C GLU A 239 -7.10 -27.60 28.97
N THR A 240 -6.36 -28.64 28.59
CA THR A 240 -4.97 -28.83 29.04
C THR A 240 -4.01 -27.96 28.25
N PHE A 241 -4.20 -27.87 26.93
CA PHE A 241 -3.35 -27.06 26.06
C PHE A 241 -3.51 -25.56 26.33
N TYR A 242 -4.74 -25.07 26.26
CA TYR A 242 -5.09 -23.66 26.43
C TYR A 242 -6.40 -23.50 27.22
N PRO A 243 -6.30 -23.42 28.57
CA PRO A 243 -7.44 -23.40 29.47
C PRO A 243 -8.47 -22.30 29.15
N GLU A 244 -9.73 -22.52 29.50
CA GLU A 244 -10.82 -21.58 29.25
C GLU A 244 -10.51 -20.18 29.82
N LYS A 245 -9.88 -20.11 30.99
CA LYS A 245 -9.47 -18.84 31.61
C LYS A 245 -8.55 -18.03 30.70
N ASP A 246 -7.54 -18.68 30.11
CA ASP A 246 -6.56 -18.01 29.27
C ASP A 246 -7.19 -17.64 27.91
N ARG A 247 -8.03 -18.52 27.34
CA ARG A 247 -8.82 -18.22 26.13
C ARG A 247 -9.74 -17.02 26.32
N ARG A 248 -10.40 -16.92 27.47
CA ARG A 248 -11.22 -15.75 27.85
C ARG A 248 -10.37 -14.48 27.91
N ALA A 249 -9.13 -14.54 28.38
CA ALA A 249 -8.24 -13.38 28.39
C ALA A 249 -7.91 -12.89 26.97
N LEU A 250 -7.61 -13.80 26.04
CA LEU A 250 -7.40 -13.47 24.63
C LEU A 250 -8.67 -12.86 23.99
N ALA A 251 -9.83 -13.48 24.21
CA ALA A 251 -11.12 -12.96 23.73
C ALA A 251 -11.41 -11.54 24.24
N MET A 252 -11.08 -11.26 25.50
CA MET A 252 -11.20 -9.93 26.09
C MET A 252 -10.25 -8.92 25.45
N GLN A 253 -9.01 -9.31 25.11
CA GLN A 253 -8.08 -8.44 24.39
C GLN A 253 -8.63 -8.04 23.02
N LEU A 254 -9.14 -9.01 22.24
CA LEU A 254 -9.79 -8.71 20.95
C LEU A 254 -11.00 -7.79 21.14
N ASN A 255 -11.84 -8.04 22.15
CA ASN A 255 -13.00 -7.19 22.42
C ASN A 255 -12.61 -5.76 22.79
N ASN A 256 -11.55 -5.57 23.58
CA ASN A 256 -11.07 -4.24 23.95
C ASN A 256 -10.61 -3.45 22.72
N VAL A 257 -10.00 -4.13 21.75
CA VAL A 257 -9.62 -3.51 20.47
C VAL A 257 -10.85 -3.04 19.70
N LEU A 258 -11.92 -3.84 19.65
CA LEU A 258 -13.18 -3.40 19.02
C LEU A 258 -13.89 -2.27 19.74
N ALA A 259 -13.81 -2.24 21.07
CA ALA A 259 -14.44 -1.22 21.89
C ALA A 259 -13.62 0.08 21.95
N SER A 260 -12.37 0.09 21.47
CA SER A 260 -11.49 1.24 21.57
C SER A 260 -11.83 2.30 20.50
N PRO A 261 -12.13 3.55 20.88
CA PRO A 261 -12.36 4.63 19.92
C PRO A 261 -11.16 4.90 19.00
N SER A 262 -9.93 4.72 19.50
CA SER A 262 -8.71 4.87 18.70
C SER A 262 -8.59 3.83 17.59
N PHE A 263 -9.38 2.76 17.68
CA PHE A 263 -9.32 1.64 16.76
C PHE A 263 -10.53 1.58 15.81
N ALA A 264 -11.54 2.42 16.03
CA ALA A 264 -12.70 2.54 15.15
C ALA A 264 -12.29 2.84 13.70
N SER A 265 -11.26 3.66 13.50
CA SER A 265 -10.72 3.99 12.17
C SER A 265 -10.14 2.79 11.41
N TRP A 266 -9.76 1.71 12.10
CA TRP A 266 -9.27 0.46 11.47
C TRP A 266 -10.41 -0.46 11.02
N MET A 267 -11.63 -0.20 11.49
CA MET A 267 -12.86 -0.91 11.11
C MET A 267 -13.62 -0.17 9.99
N GLU A 268 -13.26 1.09 9.73
CA GLU A 268 -13.86 1.94 8.72
C GLU A 268 -13.19 1.80 7.35
N GLY A 269 -13.95 2.09 6.30
CA GLY A 269 -13.47 2.05 4.92
C GLY A 269 -13.67 0.73 4.20
N GLU A 270 -13.03 0.62 3.03
CA GLU A 270 -13.09 -0.58 2.21
C GLU A 270 -12.26 -1.71 2.84
N PRO A 271 -12.74 -2.96 2.83
CA PRO A 271 -11.93 -4.09 3.26
C PRO A 271 -10.63 -4.19 2.46
N LEU A 272 -9.54 -4.59 3.12
CA LEU A 272 -8.27 -4.86 2.45
C LEU A 272 -8.44 -5.95 1.39
N ASP A 273 -8.45 -5.54 0.13
CA ASP A 273 -8.55 -6.40 -1.04
C ASP A 273 -7.48 -5.96 -2.06
N ILE A 274 -6.44 -6.79 -2.21
CA ILE A 274 -5.31 -6.48 -3.11
C ILE A 274 -5.77 -6.29 -4.55
N GLY A 275 -6.80 -7.01 -5.01
CA GLY A 275 -7.34 -6.85 -6.34
C GLY A 275 -7.90 -5.44 -6.56
N LYS A 276 -8.65 -4.92 -5.59
CA LYS A 276 -9.20 -3.55 -5.62
C LYS A 276 -8.15 -2.47 -5.40
N LEU A 277 -7.07 -2.79 -4.70
CA LEU A 277 -5.92 -1.88 -4.57
C LEU A 277 -5.12 -1.80 -5.87
N LEU A 278 -5.06 -2.86 -6.67
CA LEU A 278 -4.32 -2.86 -7.93
C LEU A 278 -5.18 -2.41 -9.12
N TYR A 279 -6.49 -2.62 -9.10
CA TYR A 279 -7.37 -2.31 -10.23
C TYR A 279 -8.70 -1.70 -9.78
N GLN A 280 -9.21 -0.77 -10.58
CA GLN A 280 -10.60 -0.32 -10.50
C GLN A 280 -11.56 -1.39 -11.04
N ALA A 281 -12.86 -1.23 -10.73
CA ALA A 281 -13.90 -2.16 -11.18
C ALA A 281 -14.03 -2.25 -12.71
N ASP A 282 -13.62 -1.22 -13.44
CA ASP A 282 -13.57 -1.19 -14.91
C ASP A 282 -12.28 -1.79 -15.50
N GLY A 283 -11.36 -2.28 -14.65
CA GLY A 283 -10.08 -2.84 -15.04
C GLY A 283 -8.95 -1.81 -15.18
N LYS A 284 -9.21 -0.51 -14.96
CA LYS A 284 -8.17 0.51 -14.98
C LYS A 284 -7.12 0.23 -13.88
N PRO A 285 -5.82 0.19 -14.20
CA PRO A 285 -4.79 -0.05 -13.20
C PRO A 285 -4.74 1.10 -12.19
N ARG A 286 -4.31 0.79 -10.98
CA ARG A 286 -4.23 1.73 -9.88
C ARG A 286 -2.82 1.71 -9.28
N VAL A 287 -2.35 2.91 -8.96
CA VAL A 287 -1.17 3.18 -8.13
C VAL A 287 -1.70 3.50 -6.74
N SER A 288 -1.68 2.49 -5.87
CA SER A 288 -2.16 2.58 -4.49
C SER A 288 -1.00 2.80 -3.53
N ILE A 289 -1.02 3.94 -2.84
CA ILE A 289 -0.04 4.29 -1.82
C ILE A 289 -0.67 4.02 -0.45
N LEU A 290 -0.16 3.02 0.26
CA LEU A 290 -0.45 2.80 1.67
C LEU A 290 0.48 3.69 2.49
N SER A 291 0.00 4.89 2.83
CA SER A 291 0.72 5.83 3.69
C SER A 291 0.60 5.38 5.14
N ILE A 292 1.73 5.03 5.75
CA ILE A 292 1.82 4.54 7.13
C ILE A 292 2.73 5.40 8.00
N ALA A 293 3.11 6.59 7.54
CA ALA A 293 3.99 7.50 8.28
C ALA A 293 3.39 8.05 9.59
N HIS A 294 2.07 7.93 9.76
CA HIS A 294 1.35 8.35 10.97
C HIS A 294 1.19 7.24 12.02
N LEU A 295 1.59 6.01 11.70
CA LEU A 295 1.46 4.84 12.57
C LEU A 295 2.64 4.67 13.54
#